data_AF-A0A2A4UCY4-F1
#
_entry.id   AF-A0A2A4UCY4-F1
#
_cell.length_a   1.000
_cell.length_b   1.000
_cell.length_c   1.000
_cell.angle_alpha   90.00
_cell.angle_beta   90.00
_cell.angle_gamma   90.00
#
_symmetry.space_group_name_H-M   'P 1'
#
loop_
_entity.id
_entity.type
_entity.pdbx_description
1 polymer ?
#
loop_
_entity_poly.entity_id
_entity_poly.type
_entity_poly.pdbx_seq_one_letter_code
_entity_poly.pdbx_strand_id
1 'polypeptide(L)'
;MIKLKATIISMGMVLSVLVFTPLHAEAEPTLKQTMNWLTDYLVRESGCTYDGDTTIAITGASYDATGQYFIIKEDRRVLSEKPDDLVTKRIPLYAITKVETIFRENAGCAYVKIDTAKKDIKIDDDLYLSSSKLRFFRTKEAAERVSKALRHAMKLSHKPHRNELF
;
A
#
# COMPACT_ATOMS: atom_id res chain seq x y z
N MET A 1 -57.63 -54.13 1.06
CA MET A 1 -58.49 -53.62 -0.03
C MET A 1 -58.01 -52.24 -0.41
N ILE A 2 -57.62 -52.11 -1.68
CA ILE A 2 -57.06 -50.93 -2.34
C ILE A 2 -58.21 -50.05 -2.84
N LYS A 3 -58.07 -48.72 -2.73
CA LYS A 3 -58.47 -47.80 -3.82
C LYS A 3 -57.42 -46.70 -3.96
N LEU A 4 -56.57 -46.89 -4.97
CA LEU A 4 -55.74 -45.90 -5.64
C LEU A 4 -56.61 -44.74 -6.16
N LYS A 5 -56.11 -43.51 -6.05
CA LYS A 5 -56.29 -42.51 -7.11
C LYS A 5 -54.90 -42.04 -7.53
N ALA A 6 -54.47 -42.54 -8.68
CA ALA A 6 -53.29 -42.05 -9.37
C ALA A 6 -53.67 -40.75 -10.09
N THR A 7 -52.91 -39.68 -9.85
CA THR A 7 -52.84 -38.55 -10.76
C THR A 7 -51.40 -38.44 -11.19
N ILE A 8 -51.13 -38.89 -12.42
CA ILE A 8 -49.85 -38.71 -13.11
C ILE A 8 -49.92 -37.30 -13.71
N ILE A 9 -49.04 -36.40 -13.26
CA ILE A 9 -48.67 -35.21 -14.03
C ILE A 9 -47.23 -35.42 -14.46
N SER A 10 -47.08 -35.74 -15.74
CA SER A 10 -45.79 -35.93 -16.39
C SER A 10 -45.17 -34.59 -16.79
N MET A 11 -43.84 -34.62 -16.86
CA MET A 11 -42.96 -33.77 -17.67
C MET A 11 -42.57 -32.42 -17.08
N GLY A 12 -41.26 -32.29 -16.83
CA GLY A 12 -40.61 -30.98 -16.83
C GLY A 12 -39.64 -30.68 -15.68
N MET A 13 -39.07 -31.69 -15.03
CA MET A 13 -37.95 -31.45 -14.09
C MET A 13 -36.66 -31.20 -14.89
N VAL A 14 -36.34 -29.93 -15.16
CA VAL A 14 -34.94 -29.47 -15.13
C VAL A 14 -34.92 -28.15 -14.39
N LEU A 15 -34.58 -28.27 -13.10
CA LEU A 15 -34.24 -27.19 -12.20
C LEU A 15 -33.02 -26.45 -12.78
N SER A 16 -33.24 -25.47 -13.65
CA SER A 16 -32.19 -24.53 -14.07
C SER A 16 -32.06 -23.46 -12.99
N VAL A 17 -31.67 -23.87 -11.78
CA VAL A 17 -31.01 -22.95 -10.86
C VAL A 17 -29.63 -22.76 -11.46
N LEU A 18 -29.50 -21.77 -12.34
CA LEU A 18 -28.20 -21.22 -12.70
C LEU A 18 -27.56 -20.77 -11.39
N VAL A 19 -26.70 -21.63 -10.87
CA VAL A 19 -25.73 -21.31 -9.84
C VAL A 19 -24.92 -20.15 -10.40
N PHE A 20 -25.26 -18.92 -10.00
CA PHE A 20 -24.37 -17.78 -10.11
C PHE A 20 -23.17 -18.07 -9.21
N THR A 21 -22.26 -18.91 -9.69
CA THR A 21 -20.87 -18.84 -9.26
C THR A 21 -20.39 -17.47 -9.73
N PRO A 22 -19.82 -16.61 -8.86
CA PRO A 22 -19.04 -15.50 -9.33
C PRO A 22 -17.80 -16.11 -9.97
N LEU A 23 -17.87 -16.43 -11.27
CA LEU A 23 -16.82 -17.12 -12.00
C LEU A 23 -15.54 -16.27 -12.15
N HIS A 24 -15.57 -15.01 -11.69
CA HIS A 24 -14.43 -14.13 -11.57
C HIS A 24 -14.64 -13.18 -10.38
N ALA A 25 -14.45 -13.64 -9.15
CA ALA A 25 -13.90 -12.72 -8.17
C ALA A 25 -12.51 -12.37 -8.72
N GLU A 26 -12.31 -11.15 -9.23
CA GLU A 26 -10.98 -10.69 -9.65
C GLU A 26 -10.01 -11.03 -8.51
N ALA A 27 -9.03 -11.87 -8.81
CA ALA A 27 -8.05 -12.27 -7.80
C ALA A 27 -7.45 -10.99 -7.21
N GLU A 28 -7.49 -10.86 -5.89
CA GLU A 28 -6.89 -9.71 -5.23
C GLU A 28 -5.43 -9.56 -5.68
N PRO A 29 -4.94 -8.33 -5.89
CA PRO A 29 -3.62 -8.11 -6.45
C PRO A 29 -2.55 -8.75 -5.57
N THR A 30 -1.50 -9.28 -6.17
CA THR A 30 -0.36 -9.81 -5.41
C THR A 30 0.40 -8.69 -4.69
N LEU A 31 1.24 -9.06 -3.72
CA LEU A 31 2.14 -8.10 -3.04
C LEU A 31 3.01 -7.36 -4.06
N LYS A 32 3.62 -8.10 -5.00
CA LYS A 32 4.45 -7.51 -6.07
C LYS A 32 3.67 -6.52 -6.93
N GLN A 33 2.45 -6.86 -7.38
CA GLN A 33 1.60 -5.94 -8.16
C GLN A 33 1.26 -4.69 -7.35
N THR A 34 0.89 -4.85 -6.08
CA THR A 34 0.58 -3.74 -5.18
C THR A 34 1.78 -2.80 -5.03
N MET A 35 2.98 -3.35 -4.85
CA MET A 35 4.22 -2.57 -4.69
C MET A 35 4.66 -1.85 -5.97
N ASN A 36 4.41 -2.45 -7.14
CA ASN A 36 4.65 -1.79 -8.42
C ASN A 36 3.74 -0.57 -8.59
N TRP A 37 2.44 -0.70 -8.28
CA TRP A 37 1.51 0.43 -8.32
C TRP A 37 1.89 1.51 -7.30
N LEU A 38 2.24 1.10 -6.08
CA LEU A 38 2.65 2.04 -5.04
C LEU A 38 3.88 2.85 -5.46
N THR A 39 4.87 2.20 -6.09
CA THR A 39 6.07 2.85 -6.63
C THR A 39 5.73 3.87 -7.71
N ASP A 40 4.82 3.52 -8.63
CA ASP A 40 4.32 4.43 -9.68
C ASP A 40 3.56 5.62 -9.09
N TYR A 41 2.59 5.36 -8.20
CA TYR A 41 1.77 6.40 -7.56
C TYR A 41 2.61 7.39 -6.78
N LEU A 42 3.61 6.92 -6.04
CA LEU A 42 4.49 7.79 -5.28
C LEU A 42 5.25 8.76 -6.18
N VAL A 43 5.77 8.32 -7.33
CA VAL A 43 6.51 9.23 -8.23
C VAL A 43 5.56 10.19 -8.93
N ARG A 44 4.43 9.69 -9.44
CA ARG A 44 3.48 10.46 -10.26
C ARG A 44 2.66 11.48 -9.47
N GLU A 45 2.18 11.10 -8.28
CA GLU A 45 1.11 11.84 -7.59
C GLU A 45 1.62 12.72 -6.44
N SER A 46 2.89 12.61 -6.12
CA SER A 46 3.52 13.45 -5.11
C SER A 46 4.11 14.74 -5.70
N GLY A 47 4.47 15.68 -4.83
CA GLY A 47 4.97 17.00 -5.25
C GLY A 47 3.94 18.09 -5.10
N CYS A 48 3.19 18.04 -3.99
CA CYS A 48 2.67 19.26 -3.40
C CYS A 48 3.83 19.99 -2.72
N THR A 49 4.03 21.25 -3.07
CA THR A 49 4.99 22.14 -2.44
C THR A 49 4.21 23.08 -1.52
N TYR A 50 4.45 22.99 -0.22
CA TYR A 50 3.92 23.95 0.73
C TYR A 50 5.00 24.99 1.01
N ASP A 51 4.70 26.27 0.75
CA ASP A 51 5.59 27.40 1.05
C ASP A 51 5.87 27.46 2.56
N GLY A 52 6.96 26.82 2.98
CA GLY A 52 7.39 26.76 4.38
C GLY A 52 8.12 25.48 4.76
N ASP A 53 7.92 24.38 4.03
CA ASP A 53 8.67 23.13 4.21
C ASP A 53 9.62 22.90 3.02
N THR A 54 10.83 22.42 3.32
CA THR A 54 11.85 21.94 2.35
C THR A 54 11.22 21.31 1.11
N THR A 55 11.74 21.60 -0.10
CA THR A 55 11.27 20.91 -1.32
C THR A 55 11.77 19.47 -1.26
N ILE A 56 10.94 18.58 -0.69
CA ILE A 56 11.24 17.15 -0.60
C ILE A 56 10.63 16.46 -1.83
N ALA A 57 11.48 15.94 -2.70
CA ALA A 57 11.07 15.18 -3.87
C ALA A 57 11.34 13.68 -3.73
N ILE A 58 10.32 12.83 -3.93
CA ILE A 58 10.57 11.40 -4.13
C ILE A 58 11.25 11.26 -5.50
N THR A 59 12.52 10.90 -5.49
CA THR A 59 13.33 10.66 -6.69
C THR A 59 13.36 9.19 -7.08
N GLY A 60 12.93 8.31 -6.17
CA GLY A 60 12.75 6.90 -6.48
C GLY A 60 11.98 6.16 -5.39
N ALA A 61 11.29 5.11 -5.79
CA ALA A 61 10.74 4.12 -4.89
C ALA A 61 11.01 2.72 -5.48
N SER A 62 11.19 1.73 -4.62
CA SER A 62 11.41 0.34 -5.04
C SER A 62 10.98 -0.64 -3.95
N TYR A 63 10.86 -1.91 -4.32
CA TYR A 63 10.51 -3.00 -3.42
C TYR A 63 11.61 -4.06 -3.40
N ASP A 64 12.10 -4.36 -2.19
CA ASP A 64 12.99 -5.49 -1.92
C ASP A 64 12.12 -6.69 -1.55
N ALA A 65 12.04 -7.67 -2.45
CA ALA A 65 11.17 -8.84 -2.28
C ALA A 65 11.64 -9.80 -1.18
N THR A 66 12.95 -9.91 -0.97
CA THR A 66 13.53 -10.83 0.02
C THR A 66 13.27 -10.32 1.44
N GLY A 67 13.58 -9.05 1.68
CA GLY A 67 13.36 -8.42 2.99
C GLY A 67 11.95 -7.86 3.18
N GLN A 68 11.14 -7.84 2.13
CA GLN A 68 9.82 -7.19 2.07
C GLN A 68 9.88 -5.71 2.51
N TYR A 69 10.90 -5.00 2.03
CA TYR A 69 11.08 -3.58 2.30
C TYR A 69 10.47 -2.73 1.20
N PHE A 70 9.73 -1.71 1.60
CA PHE A 70 9.46 -0.57 0.75
C PHE A 70 10.57 0.47 0.91
N ILE A 71 11.26 0.78 -0.18
CA ILE A 71 12.40 1.69 -0.20
C ILE A 71 11.97 2.98 -0.89
N ILE A 72 12.20 4.12 -0.25
CA ILE A 72 11.87 5.45 -0.78
C ILE A 72 13.14 6.30 -0.74
N LYS A 73 13.44 6.95 -1.85
CA LYS A 73 14.52 7.94 -1.98
C LYS A 73 13.91 9.32 -2.06
N GLU A 74 14.31 10.19 -1.15
CA GLU A 74 13.83 11.56 -1.03
C GLU A 74 15.01 12.53 -1.22
N ASP A 75 14.87 13.46 -2.15
CA ASP A 75 15.79 14.58 -2.35
C ASP A 75 15.34 15.75 -1.48
N ARG A 76 16.19 16.18 -0.54
CA ARG A 76 15.94 17.32 0.34
C ARG A 76 16.60 18.57 -0.25
N ARG A 77 15.90 19.26 -1.16
CA ARG A 77 16.31 20.60 -1.57
C ARG A 77 15.77 21.62 -0.58
N VAL A 78 16.55 21.86 0.46
CA VAL A 78 16.55 23.18 1.11
C VAL A 78 17.39 24.07 0.19
N LEU A 79 17.11 25.36 0.10
CA LEU A 79 18.03 26.32 -0.52
C LEU A 79 19.42 26.26 0.17
N SER A 80 20.27 25.29 -0.16
CA SER A 80 21.59 25.07 0.41
C SER A 80 22.53 24.52 -0.67
N GLU A 81 23.78 24.93 -0.61
CA GLU A 81 24.84 24.81 -1.62
C GLU A 81 25.29 23.37 -1.94
N LYS A 82 24.61 22.35 -1.41
CA LYS A 82 24.89 20.93 -1.69
C LYS A 82 23.71 20.27 -2.41
N PRO A 83 23.83 19.98 -3.71
CA PRO A 83 22.73 19.48 -4.53
C PRO A 83 22.28 18.03 -4.25
N ASP A 84 22.94 17.29 -3.35
CA ASP A 84 22.76 15.84 -3.22
C ASP A 84 22.43 15.34 -1.78
N ASP A 85 21.55 16.02 -1.02
CA ASP A 85 21.05 15.49 0.27
C ASP A 85 19.91 14.47 0.07
N LEU A 86 20.27 13.33 -0.57
CA LEU A 86 19.36 12.21 -0.79
C LEU A 86 19.22 11.35 0.47
N VAL A 87 18.01 11.24 0.98
CA VAL A 87 17.66 10.40 2.13
C VAL A 87 16.96 9.14 1.66
N THR A 88 17.47 7.96 2.05
CA THR A 88 16.88 6.67 1.70
C THR A 88 16.18 6.04 2.90
N LYS A 89 14.86 5.91 2.84
CA LYS A 89 14.08 5.23 3.88
C LYS A 89 13.81 3.79 3.47
N ARG A 90 14.14 2.82 4.32
CA ARG A 90 13.73 1.40 4.17
C ARG A 90 12.68 1.08 5.21
N ILE A 91 11.47 0.76 4.75
CA ILE A 91 10.30 0.51 5.58
C ILE A 91 9.92 -0.97 5.45
N PRO A 92 10.14 -1.80 6.48
CA PRO A 92 9.70 -3.19 6.47
C PRO A 92 8.17 -3.24 6.52
N LEU A 93 7.54 -3.77 5.48
CA LEU A 93 6.07 -3.77 5.34
C LEU A 93 5.39 -4.52 6.49
N TYR A 94 5.99 -5.63 6.94
CA TYR A 94 5.49 -6.46 8.03
C TYR A 94 5.55 -5.78 9.40
N ALA A 95 6.30 -4.69 9.55
CA ALA A 95 6.47 -3.98 10.83
C ALA A 95 5.53 -2.78 10.97
N ILE A 96 4.86 -2.37 9.89
CA ILE A 96 3.92 -1.26 9.91
C ILE A 96 2.71 -1.66 10.76
N THR A 97 2.35 -0.79 11.70
CA THR A 97 1.18 -0.97 12.56
C THR A 97 0.04 -0.05 12.19
N LYS A 98 0.35 1.12 11.60
CA LYS A 98 -0.66 2.12 11.25
C LYS A 98 -0.28 2.87 9.98
N VAL A 99 -1.28 3.14 9.16
CA VAL A 99 -1.18 4.01 7.97
C VAL A 99 -2.34 4.98 8.00
N GLU A 100 -2.05 6.28 8.08
CA GLU A 100 -3.04 7.35 8.15
C GLU A 100 -2.86 8.34 7.01
N THR A 101 -3.95 8.69 6.33
CA THR A 101 -3.97 9.84 5.44
C THR A 101 -4.31 11.08 6.25
N ILE A 102 -3.48 12.11 6.17
CA ILE A 102 -3.68 13.37 6.88
C ILE A 102 -3.72 14.49 5.85
N PHE A 103 -4.85 15.21 5.79
CA PHE A 103 -5.00 16.38 4.94
C PHE A 103 -4.74 17.65 5.75
N ARG A 104 -3.93 18.56 5.22
CA ARG A 104 -3.70 19.89 5.79
C ARG A 104 -4.45 20.91 4.95
N GLU A 105 -5.65 21.26 5.37
CA GLU A 105 -6.53 22.19 4.66
C GLU A 105 -5.84 23.53 4.36
N ASN A 106 -5.14 24.10 5.35
CA ASN A 106 -4.40 25.36 5.20
C ASN A 106 -3.23 25.30 4.20
N ALA A 107 -2.75 24.09 3.88
CA ALA A 107 -1.62 23.87 2.99
C ALA A 107 -2.04 23.33 1.61
N GLY A 108 -3.30 22.93 1.43
CA GLY A 108 -3.76 22.25 0.22
C GLY A 108 -3.08 20.90 -0.06
N CYS A 109 -2.32 20.35 0.90
CA CYS A 109 -1.54 19.14 0.73
C CYS A 109 -2.02 18.02 1.66
N ALA A 110 -1.95 16.77 1.20
CA ALA A 110 -2.14 15.58 2.03
C ALA A 110 -0.79 14.90 2.28
N TYR A 111 -0.63 14.14 3.37
CA TYR A 111 0.50 13.23 3.54
C TYR A 111 0.04 11.90 4.12
N VAL A 112 0.83 10.86 3.90
CA VAL A 112 0.56 9.53 4.47
C VAL A 112 1.53 9.29 5.63
N LYS A 113 1.00 9.17 6.85
CA LYS A 113 1.78 8.84 8.03
C LYS A 113 1.83 7.32 8.19
N ILE A 114 3.03 6.79 8.37
CA ILE A 114 3.30 5.38 8.67
C ILE A 114 3.87 5.30 10.07
N ASP A 115 3.28 4.45 10.91
CA ASP A 115 3.81 4.12 12.22
C ASP A 115 4.19 2.63 12.30
N THR A 116 5.22 2.33 13.07
CA THR A 116 5.70 0.98 13.39
C THR A 116 5.74 0.80 14.92
N ALA A 117 5.57 -0.43 15.41
CA ALA A 117 5.60 -0.70 16.86
C ALA A 117 6.99 -0.45 17.48
N LYS A 118 8.05 -0.63 16.69
CA LYS A 118 9.45 -0.43 17.09
C LYS A 118 10.13 0.54 16.12
N LYS A 119 11.36 0.95 16.44
CA LYS A 119 12.18 1.76 15.54
C LYS A 119 12.70 0.91 14.37
N ASP A 120 11.83 0.60 13.42
CA ASP A 120 12.11 -0.32 12.30
C ASP A 120 12.27 0.40 10.95
N ILE A 121 11.95 1.70 10.87
CA ILE A 121 12.15 2.50 9.66
C ILE A 121 13.61 2.98 9.64
N LYS A 122 14.43 2.39 8.78
CA LYS A 122 15.85 2.76 8.62
C LYS A 122 15.98 3.96 7.67
N ILE A 123 16.75 4.96 8.08
CA ILE A 123 17.06 6.16 7.27
C ILE A 123 18.53 6.19 6.85
N ASP A 124 19.42 5.83 7.77
CA ASP A 124 20.87 5.66 7.56
C ASP A 124 21.34 4.45 8.39
N ASP A 125 22.61 4.09 8.33
CA ASP A 125 23.13 2.87 8.98
C ASP A 125 22.80 2.76 10.48
N ASP A 126 22.73 3.90 11.18
CA ASP A 126 22.44 3.95 12.63
C ASP A 126 21.17 4.73 13.00
N LEU A 127 20.44 5.30 12.02
CA LEU A 127 19.26 6.13 12.30
C LEU A 127 17.95 5.40 12.00
N TYR A 128 17.15 5.21 13.05
CA TYR A 128 15.86 4.54 12.98
C TYR A 128 14.71 5.38 13.56
N LEU A 129 13.56 5.31 12.91
CA LEU A 129 12.31 5.93 13.34
C LEU A 129 11.22 4.90 13.64
N SER A 130 10.32 5.24 14.55
CA SER A 130 9.05 4.53 14.78
C SER A 130 7.89 5.10 13.96
N SER A 131 8.10 6.24 13.32
CA SER A 131 7.08 6.94 12.54
C SER A 131 7.73 7.70 11.39
N SER A 132 7.09 7.71 10.23
CA SER A 132 7.55 8.45 9.07
C SER A 132 6.37 9.04 8.32
N LYS A 133 6.56 10.24 7.78
CA LYS A 133 5.63 10.85 6.85
C LYS A 133 6.12 10.54 5.45
N LEU A 134 5.29 9.86 4.67
CA LEU A 134 5.43 9.74 3.23
C LEU A 134 4.82 10.98 2.59
N ARG A 135 5.69 11.94 2.23
CA ARG A 135 5.54 13.13 1.34
C ARG A 135 4.22 13.92 1.37
N PHE A 136 4.24 15.12 0.80
CA PHE A 136 3.06 15.89 0.48
C PHE A 136 2.51 15.56 -0.92
N PHE A 137 1.31 14.98 -0.97
CA PHE A 137 0.50 14.70 -2.15
C PHE A 137 -0.35 15.92 -2.53
N ARG A 138 -0.53 16.11 -3.84
CA ARG A 138 -1.27 17.26 -4.40
C ARG A 138 -2.76 17.23 -4.11
N THR A 139 -3.31 16.04 -3.83
CA THR A 139 -4.73 15.87 -3.49
C THR A 139 -4.89 14.84 -2.37
N LYS A 140 -6.05 14.89 -1.71
CA LYS A 140 -6.42 13.92 -0.66
C LYS A 140 -6.58 12.52 -1.25
N GLU A 141 -7.18 12.40 -2.42
CA GLU A 141 -7.46 11.14 -3.11
C GLU A 141 -6.17 10.42 -3.49
N ALA A 142 -5.12 11.16 -3.88
CA ALA A 142 -3.79 10.60 -4.13
C ALA A 142 -3.20 9.97 -2.87
N ALA A 143 -3.25 10.69 -1.74
CA ALA A 143 -2.80 10.15 -0.46
C ALA A 143 -3.65 8.95 -0.02
N GLU A 144 -4.96 8.94 -0.27
CA GLU A 144 -5.84 7.80 0.02
C GLU A 144 -5.52 6.58 -0.85
N ARG A 145 -5.23 6.74 -2.14
CA ARG A 145 -4.79 5.63 -3.03
C ARG A 145 -3.51 5.00 -2.50
N VAL A 146 -2.53 5.83 -2.15
CA VAL A 146 -1.25 5.37 -1.57
C VAL A 146 -1.47 4.67 -0.23
N SER A 147 -2.25 5.24 0.67
CA SER A 147 -2.62 4.62 1.96
C SER A 147 -3.31 3.28 1.77
N LYS A 148 -4.24 3.17 0.81
CA LYS A 148 -4.95 1.93 0.51
C LYS A 148 -3.99 0.85 0.00
N ALA A 149 -3.11 1.20 -0.94
CA ALA A 149 -2.09 0.29 -1.46
C ALA A 149 -1.11 -0.18 -0.37
N LEU A 150 -0.66 0.73 0.50
CA LEU A 150 0.20 0.38 1.64
C LEU A 150 -0.49 -0.57 2.62
N ARG A 151 -1.73 -0.27 3.03
CA ARG A 151 -2.50 -1.15 3.92
C ARG A 151 -2.71 -2.54 3.31
N HIS A 152 -2.91 -2.61 2.00
CA HIS A 152 -3.02 -3.87 1.29
C HIS A 152 -1.68 -4.64 1.28
N ALA A 153 -0.58 -3.96 0.93
CA ALA A 153 0.76 -4.55 0.96
C ALA A 153 1.14 -5.06 2.36
N MET A 154 0.80 -4.32 3.43
CA MET A 154 0.99 -4.75 4.81
C MET A 154 0.29 -6.07 5.11
N LYS A 155 -0.98 -6.22 4.70
CA LYS A 155 -1.76 -7.44 4.94
C LYS A 155 -1.16 -8.66 4.25
N LEU A 156 -0.55 -8.47 3.08
CA LEU A 156 0.10 -9.54 2.32
C LEU A 156 1.54 -9.80 2.76
N SER A 157 2.15 -8.87 3.49
CA SER A 157 3.53 -8.99 3.94
C SER A 157 3.66 -9.91 5.14
N HIS A 158 4.77 -10.63 5.20
CA HIS A 158 5.10 -11.54 6.27
C HIS A 158 6.53 -11.28 6.72
N LYS A 159 6.79 -11.43 8.02
CA LYS A 159 8.15 -11.33 8.52
C LYS A 159 8.98 -12.49 7.94
N PRO A 160 10.08 -12.22 7.21
CA PRO A 160 10.89 -13.29 6.66
C PRO A 160 11.42 -14.19 7.78
N HIS A 161 11.46 -15.50 7.51
CA HIS A 161 12.02 -16.47 8.44
C HIS A 161 13.51 -16.17 8.64
N ARG A 162 13.97 -16.12 9.90
CA ARG A 162 15.35 -15.74 10.27
C ARG A 162 16.45 -16.68 9.73
N ASN A 163 16.09 -17.77 9.07
CA ASN A 163 16.99 -18.90 8.80
C ASN A 163 17.61 -18.90 7.39
N GLU A 164 17.44 -17.86 6.58
CA GLU A 164 18.08 -17.76 5.24
C GLU A 164 19.16 -16.66 5.19
N LEU A 165 19.87 -16.47 6.30
CA LEU A 165 21.07 -15.64 6.38
C LEU A 165 22.25 -16.49 6.87
N PHE A 166 22.52 -17.61 6.19
CA PHE A 166 23.78 -18.34 6.25
C PHE A 166 24.11 -18.88 4.86
#